data_AF-A0A0V8QEQ2-F1
#
_entry.id   AF-A0A0V8QEQ2-F1
#
_cell.length_a   1.000
_cell.length_b   1.000
_cell.length_c   1.000
_cell.angle_alpha   90.00
_cell.angle_beta   90.00
_cell.angle_gamma   90.00
#
_symmetry.space_group_name_H-M   'P 1'
#
loop_
_entity.id
_entity.type
_entity.pdbx_description
1 polymer ?
#
loop_
_entity_poly.entity_id
_entity_poly.type
_entity_poly.pdbx_seq_one_letter_code
_entity_poly.pdbx_strand_id
1 'polypeptide(L)'
;MEKCANCNGELRLSADRKKLVCEYCDSEFYINENDTGGGSTRHSEESLALQLLDTSAIKTFDNDHGLKSFQELCAWINAGDTVETCLEGLKDLAKQHTDWAMDGVNTDLLNKAKKQIGNQLSLDEQILFFKDSGIIATGKSGVLITNKTLYIFSKKNVRKLAIADIYSIHALALVLGNGKWYFNANKDLEIDNIACSPTEHGLIMALVCLLVREYRGYGYKIKVYKGVL
;
A
#
# COMPACT_ATOMS: atom_id res chain seq x y z
N MET A 1 -8.75 -9.79 -20.94
CA MET A 1 -10.02 -10.55 -20.98
C MET A 1 -9.68 -12.02 -21.07
N GLU A 2 -10.11 -12.80 -20.09
CA GLU A 2 -9.95 -14.25 -20.10
C GLU A 2 -10.85 -14.87 -21.16
N LYS A 3 -10.34 -15.87 -21.88
CA LYS A 3 -11.05 -16.57 -22.94
C LYS A 3 -11.37 -17.99 -22.50
N CYS A 4 -12.56 -18.46 -22.86
CA CYS A 4 -13.02 -19.80 -22.57
C CYS A 4 -12.12 -20.83 -23.27
N ALA A 5 -11.56 -21.78 -22.52
CA ALA A 5 -10.72 -22.84 -23.07
C ALA A 5 -11.47 -23.76 -24.06
N ASN A 6 -12.80 -23.77 -24.01
CA ASN A 6 -13.63 -24.68 -24.80
C ASN A 6 -14.07 -24.08 -26.15
N CYS A 7 -14.24 -22.76 -26.24
CA CYS A 7 -14.78 -22.10 -27.42
C CYS A 7 -14.11 -20.76 -27.78
N ASN A 8 -13.08 -20.35 -27.03
CA ASN A 8 -12.42 -19.03 -27.13
C ASN A 8 -13.33 -17.81 -26.94
N GLY A 9 -14.59 -18.01 -26.53
CA GLY A 9 -15.52 -16.95 -26.17
C GLY A 9 -15.09 -16.21 -24.91
N GLU A 10 -15.65 -15.02 -24.68
CA GLU A 10 -15.34 -14.23 -23.48
C GLU A 10 -15.92 -14.89 -22.22
N LEU A 11 -15.12 -14.88 -21.15
CA LEU A 11 -15.53 -15.32 -19.82
C LEU A 11 -15.99 -14.12 -18.99
N ARG A 12 -17.13 -14.26 -18.33
CA ARG A 12 -17.66 -13.28 -17.38
C ARG A 12 -17.71 -13.85 -15.98
N LEU A 13 -17.41 -13.00 -15.01
CA LEU A 13 -17.46 -13.36 -13.60
C LEU A 13 -18.92 -13.51 -13.16
N SER A 14 -19.24 -14.56 -12.42
CA SER A 14 -20.57 -14.77 -11.84
C SER A 14 -20.89 -13.72 -10.77
N ALA A 15 -22.18 -13.54 -10.48
CA ALA A 15 -22.65 -12.55 -9.50
C ALA A 15 -22.10 -12.78 -8.08
N ASP A 16 -21.85 -14.04 -7.70
CA ASP A 16 -21.23 -14.44 -6.43
C ASP A 16 -19.70 -14.48 -6.48
N ARG A 17 -19.11 -14.15 -7.64
CA ARG A 17 -17.66 -14.07 -7.91
C ARG A 17 -16.87 -15.36 -7.65
N LYS A 18 -17.54 -16.50 -7.56
CA LYS A 18 -16.91 -17.81 -7.31
C LYS A 18 -16.62 -18.60 -8.58
N LYS A 19 -17.14 -18.17 -9.73
CA LYS A 19 -16.92 -18.85 -11.01
C LYS A 19 -16.90 -17.88 -12.19
N LEU A 20 -16.20 -18.30 -13.24
CA LEU A 20 -16.24 -17.68 -14.56
C LEU A 20 -17.18 -18.48 -15.44
N VAL A 21 -18.06 -17.79 -16.15
CA VAL A 21 -19.06 -18.40 -17.03
C VAL A 21 -18.82 -17.91 -18.46
N CYS A 22 -18.73 -18.83 -19.41
CA CYS A 22 -18.66 -18.48 -20.82
C CYS A 22 -20.05 -18.25 -21.40
N GLU A 23 -20.29 -17.08 -22.00
CA GLU A 23 -21.58 -16.73 -22.60
C GLU A 23 -21.93 -17.52 -23.87
N TYR A 24 -20.98 -18.25 -24.45
CA TYR A 24 -21.14 -18.90 -25.75
C TYR A 24 -21.38 -20.41 -25.67
N CYS A 25 -20.91 -21.06 -24.61
CA CYS A 25 -21.03 -22.51 -24.46
C CYS A 25 -21.40 -22.94 -23.04
N ASP A 26 -21.84 -22.00 -22.21
CA ASP A 26 -22.28 -22.16 -20.82
C ASP A 26 -21.32 -22.96 -19.93
N SER A 27 -20.03 -22.98 -20.31
CA SER A 27 -19.00 -23.65 -19.54
C SER A 27 -18.66 -22.83 -18.30
N GLU A 28 -18.71 -23.49 -17.14
CA GLU A 28 -18.43 -22.89 -15.84
C GLU A 28 -17.05 -23.31 -15.33
N PHE A 29 -16.26 -22.33 -14.89
CA PHE A 29 -14.94 -22.54 -14.32
C PHE A 29 -14.96 -22.04 -12.88
N TYR A 30 -14.91 -22.97 -11.94
CA TYR A 30 -14.94 -22.67 -10.51
C TYR A 30 -13.57 -22.16 -10.06
N ILE A 31 -13.57 -21.00 -9.41
CA ILE A 31 -12.37 -20.43 -8.79
C ILE A 31 -12.23 -21.13 -7.43
N ASN A 32 -11.52 -22.27 -7.40
CA ASN A 32 -11.28 -23.01 -6.17
C ASN A 32 -10.09 -22.43 -5.43
N GLU A 33 -10.30 -22.05 -4.16
CA GLU A 33 -9.27 -21.48 -3.28
C GLU A 33 -8.24 -22.50 -2.79
N ASN A 34 -8.34 -23.79 -3.11
CA ASN A 34 -7.29 -24.79 -2.86
C ASN A 34 -7.56 -26.05 -3.69
N ASP A 35 -6.73 -26.37 -4.70
CA ASP A 35 -6.20 -27.74 -4.81
C ASP A 35 -5.01 -27.88 -5.79
N THR A 36 -3.99 -28.54 -5.25
CA THR A 36 -2.76 -29.04 -5.86
C THR A 36 -3.00 -30.37 -6.59
N GLY A 37 -2.52 -30.54 -7.83
CA GLY A 37 -2.28 -31.88 -8.38
C GLY A 37 -2.21 -32.05 -9.90
N GLY A 38 -0.99 -32.00 -10.45
CA GLY A 38 -0.54 -32.93 -11.51
C GLY A 38 -0.90 -32.63 -12.97
N GLY A 39 -0.15 -31.75 -13.62
CA GLY A 39 -0.17 -31.61 -15.08
C GLY A 39 0.55 -30.36 -15.57
N SER A 40 1.81 -30.53 -15.98
CA SER A 40 2.77 -29.47 -16.32
C SER A 40 2.25 -28.39 -17.31
N THR A 41 1.91 -27.23 -16.75
CA THR A 41 2.29 -25.92 -17.31
C THR A 41 2.61 -25.01 -16.14
N ARG A 42 3.90 -24.73 -15.91
CA ARG A 42 4.36 -23.75 -14.93
C ARG A 42 3.92 -22.34 -15.37
N HIS A 43 2.66 -21.98 -15.12
CA HIS A 43 2.35 -20.59 -14.84
C HIS A 43 2.77 -20.39 -13.39
N SER A 44 3.93 -19.76 -13.18
CA SER A 44 4.24 -19.24 -11.87
C SER A 44 3.09 -18.31 -11.49
N GLU A 45 2.31 -18.67 -10.48
CA GLU A 45 1.37 -17.72 -9.87
C GLU A 45 2.19 -16.50 -9.47
N GLU A 46 2.10 -15.44 -10.26
CA GLU A 46 2.85 -14.21 -10.01
C GLU A 46 2.35 -13.69 -8.66
N SER A 47 3.26 -13.50 -7.71
CA SER A 47 2.88 -13.12 -6.35
C SER A 47 2.04 -11.85 -6.36
N LEU A 48 1.07 -11.73 -5.44
CA LEU A 48 0.17 -10.57 -5.40
C LEU A 48 0.92 -9.24 -5.32
N ALA A 49 2.09 -9.22 -4.67
CA ALA A 49 2.98 -8.09 -4.66
C ALA A 49 3.49 -7.75 -6.06
N LEU A 50 3.95 -8.72 -6.85
CA LEU A 50 4.41 -8.50 -8.23
C LEU A 50 3.27 -8.11 -9.18
N GLN A 51 2.02 -8.48 -8.86
CA GLN A 51 0.84 -8.00 -9.61
C GLN A 51 0.56 -6.51 -9.39
N LEU A 52 1.01 -5.90 -8.28
CA LEU A 52 0.80 -4.49 -7.94
C LEU A 52 2.07 -3.64 -8.00
N LEU A 53 3.24 -4.24 -7.86
CA LEU A 53 4.52 -3.56 -7.81
C LEU A 53 5.38 -3.99 -9.00
N ASP A 54 5.78 -3.02 -9.83
CA ASP A 54 6.81 -3.22 -10.83
C ASP A 54 8.18 -2.99 -10.17
N THR A 55 8.85 -4.09 -9.87
CA THR A 55 10.15 -4.12 -9.19
C THR A 55 11.32 -4.33 -10.15
N SER A 56 11.07 -4.27 -11.47
CA SER A 56 12.08 -4.54 -12.51
C SER A 56 13.30 -3.62 -12.43
N ALA A 57 13.14 -2.42 -11.88
CA ALA A 57 14.21 -1.45 -11.67
C ALA A 57 15.05 -1.72 -10.40
N ILE A 58 14.61 -2.61 -9.52
CA ILE A 58 15.31 -2.96 -8.28
C ILE A 58 16.27 -4.13 -8.58
N LYS A 59 17.55 -3.81 -8.75
CA LYS A 59 18.58 -4.85 -8.93
C LYS A 59 19.14 -5.34 -7.60
N THR A 60 19.36 -4.44 -6.65
CA THR A 60 19.84 -4.69 -5.28
C THR A 60 19.50 -3.51 -4.37
N PHE A 61 19.28 -3.74 -3.08
CA PHE A 61 19.22 -2.69 -2.06
C PHE A 61 20.57 -2.59 -1.34
N ASP A 62 21.03 -1.37 -1.02
CA ASP A 62 22.36 -1.14 -0.43
C ASP A 62 22.40 -1.29 1.10
N ASN A 63 21.25 -1.36 1.77
CA ASN A 63 21.17 -1.47 3.23
C ASN A 63 19.92 -2.26 3.66
N ASP A 64 20.06 -2.96 4.79
CA ASP A 64 19.13 -3.89 5.41
C ASP A 64 17.75 -3.28 5.74
N HIS A 65 17.66 -2.06 6.25
CA HIS A 65 16.36 -1.56 6.76
C HIS A 65 15.37 -1.24 5.63
N GLY A 66 15.83 -0.53 4.58
CA GLY A 66 14.99 -0.24 3.41
C GLY A 66 14.56 -1.52 2.71
N LEU A 67 15.50 -2.46 2.54
CA LEU A 67 15.23 -3.79 2.01
C LEU A 67 14.20 -4.55 2.86
N LYS A 68 14.39 -4.60 4.19
CA LYS A 68 13.47 -5.28 5.11
C LYS A 68 12.09 -4.66 5.05
N SER A 69 11.96 -3.33 5.12
CA SER A 69 10.64 -2.68 5.01
C SER A 69 9.94 -2.98 3.68
N PHE A 70 10.70 -3.10 2.58
CA PHE A 70 10.16 -3.47 1.29
C PHE A 70 9.75 -4.96 1.23
N GLN A 71 10.53 -5.84 1.85
CA GLN A 71 10.18 -7.26 1.98
C GLN A 71 8.92 -7.44 2.83
N GLU A 72 8.79 -6.69 3.93
CA GLU A 72 7.62 -6.68 4.79
C GLU A 72 6.39 -6.15 4.05
N LEU A 73 6.52 -5.04 3.30
CA LEU A 73 5.48 -4.57 2.36
C LEU A 73 5.01 -5.69 1.43
N CYS A 74 5.95 -6.37 0.78
CA CYS A 74 5.63 -7.46 -0.13
C CYS A 74 4.97 -8.63 0.61
N ALA A 75 5.38 -8.94 1.84
CA ALA A 75 4.82 -10.01 2.65
C ALA A 75 3.35 -9.74 2.99
N TRP A 76 3.01 -8.53 3.46
CA TRP A 76 1.62 -8.11 3.68
C TRP A 76 0.78 -8.25 2.41
N ILE A 77 1.25 -7.71 1.27
CA ILE A 77 0.47 -7.83 0.02
C ILE A 77 0.32 -9.29 -0.43
N ASN A 78 1.36 -10.13 -0.26
CA ASN A 78 1.35 -11.53 -0.65
C ASN A 78 0.50 -12.42 0.26
N ALA A 79 0.28 -12.03 1.51
CA ALA A 79 -0.64 -12.72 2.41
C ALA A 79 -2.11 -12.61 1.96
N GLY A 80 -2.40 -11.80 0.94
CA GLY A 80 -3.76 -11.56 0.47
C GLY A 80 -4.47 -10.45 1.23
N ASP A 81 -3.72 -9.64 1.98
CA ASP A 81 -4.28 -8.59 2.81
C ASP A 81 -5.03 -7.52 2.01
N THR A 82 -6.13 -7.06 2.59
CA THR A 82 -6.97 -5.98 2.07
C THR A 82 -6.66 -4.68 2.82
N VAL A 83 -7.28 -3.57 2.39
CA VAL A 83 -7.20 -2.32 3.16
C VAL A 83 -7.72 -2.54 4.59
N GLU A 84 -8.80 -3.29 4.76
CA GLU A 84 -9.38 -3.59 6.07
C GLU A 84 -8.41 -4.35 6.97
N THR A 85 -7.78 -5.44 6.50
CA THR A 85 -6.85 -6.22 7.34
C THR A 85 -5.61 -5.41 7.71
N CYS A 86 -5.12 -4.56 6.81
CA CYS A 86 -4.06 -3.61 7.13
C CYS A 86 -4.48 -2.62 8.23
N LEU A 87 -5.72 -2.10 8.16
CA LEU A 87 -6.24 -1.18 9.17
C LEU A 87 -6.44 -1.84 10.52
N GLU A 88 -6.84 -3.11 10.57
CA GLU A 88 -6.92 -3.88 11.82
C GLU A 88 -5.53 -4.02 12.47
N GLY A 89 -4.52 -4.40 11.69
CA GLY A 89 -3.13 -4.48 12.17
C GLY A 89 -2.62 -3.13 12.69
N LEU A 90 -2.88 -2.04 11.96
CA LEU A 90 -2.51 -0.69 12.39
C LEU A 90 -3.27 -0.25 13.66
N LYS A 91 -4.52 -0.66 13.84
CA LYS A 91 -5.32 -0.33 15.02
C LYS A 91 -4.77 -0.97 16.29
N ASP A 92 -4.28 -2.21 16.19
CA ASP A 92 -3.64 -2.88 17.32
C ASP A 92 -2.28 -2.29 17.68
N LEU A 93 -1.53 -1.84 16.68
CA LEU A 93 -0.29 -1.08 16.89
C LEU A 93 -0.57 0.31 17.49
N ALA A 94 -1.61 1.01 17.03
CA ALA A 94 -1.96 2.33 17.53
C ALA A 94 -2.37 2.34 19.02
N LYS A 95 -2.86 1.21 19.55
CA LYS A 95 -3.11 1.06 21.00
C LYS A 95 -1.82 1.01 21.83
N GLN A 96 -0.70 0.65 21.20
CA GLN A 96 0.62 0.49 21.81
C GLN A 96 1.50 1.72 21.62
N HIS A 97 1.23 2.50 20.57
CA HIS A 97 2.01 3.68 20.18
C HIS A 97 1.22 4.98 20.37
N THR A 98 1.65 5.83 21.31
CA THR A 98 0.96 7.09 21.62
C THR A 98 1.05 8.14 20.51
N ASP A 99 1.99 7.97 19.58
CA ASP A 99 2.25 8.81 18.41
C ASP A 99 1.45 8.36 17.17
N TRP A 100 0.64 7.32 17.28
CA TRP A 100 -0.21 6.80 16.20
C TRP A 100 -1.67 7.09 16.54
N ALA A 101 -2.51 7.38 15.56
CA ALA A 101 -3.91 7.65 15.81
C ALA A 101 -4.81 7.15 14.68
N MET A 102 -5.98 6.67 15.08
CA MET A 102 -7.05 6.17 14.21
C MET A 102 -8.39 6.51 14.84
N ASP A 103 -9.49 6.27 14.13
CA ASP A 103 -10.79 6.47 14.74
C ASP A 103 -10.96 5.59 16.01
N GLY A 104 -11.35 6.24 17.11
CA GLY A 104 -11.44 5.61 18.43
C GLY A 104 -10.11 5.30 19.14
N VAL A 105 -8.93 5.61 18.57
CA VAL A 105 -7.62 5.39 19.20
C VAL A 105 -6.77 6.67 19.11
N ASN A 106 -6.33 7.19 20.26
CA ASN A 106 -5.56 8.45 20.35
C ASN A 106 -6.27 9.63 19.63
N THR A 107 -7.59 9.74 19.82
CA THR A 107 -8.47 10.70 19.13
C THR A 107 -8.02 12.16 19.23
N ASP A 108 -7.43 12.55 20.36
CA ASP A 108 -6.88 13.91 20.53
C ASP A 108 -5.74 14.22 19.57
N LEU A 109 -4.88 13.24 19.29
CA LEU A 109 -3.80 13.35 18.32
C LEU A 109 -4.37 13.46 16.90
N LEU A 110 -5.34 12.60 16.56
CA LEU A 110 -6.02 12.63 15.27
C LEU A 110 -6.71 13.98 15.02
N ASN A 111 -7.40 14.52 16.04
CA ASN A 111 -8.05 15.83 15.98
C ASN A 111 -7.04 16.97 15.78
N LYS A 112 -5.84 16.89 16.39
CA LYS A 112 -4.77 17.86 16.16
C LYS A 112 -4.27 17.82 14.72
N ALA A 113 -4.08 16.62 14.15
CA ALA A 113 -3.69 16.45 12.74
C ALA A 113 -4.79 17.00 11.80
N LYS A 114 -6.06 16.68 12.06
CA LYS A 114 -7.21 17.17 11.31
C LYS A 114 -7.30 18.71 11.31
N LYS A 115 -7.06 19.35 12.45
CA LYS A 115 -7.02 20.83 12.55
C LYS A 115 -5.92 21.45 11.70
N GLN A 116 -4.76 20.80 11.58
CA GLN A 116 -3.65 21.31 10.79
C GLN A 116 -3.90 21.23 9.29
N ILE A 117 -4.62 20.22 8.81
CA ILE A 117 -5.06 20.17 7.40
C ILE A 117 -6.28 21.07 7.15
N GLY A 118 -7.05 21.44 8.17
CA GLY A 118 -8.17 22.38 8.04
C GLY A 118 -9.29 21.83 7.14
N ASN A 119 -9.84 22.67 6.26
CA ASN A 119 -10.95 22.31 5.36
C ASN A 119 -10.49 21.60 4.08
N GLN A 120 -9.39 20.85 4.18
CA GLN A 120 -8.74 20.24 3.04
C GLN A 120 -9.30 18.87 2.65
N LEU A 121 -10.06 18.23 3.55
CA LEU A 121 -10.72 16.95 3.33
C LEU A 121 -11.95 17.13 2.44
N SER A 122 -12.12 16.29 1.42
CA SER A 122 -13.40 16.22 0.71
C SER A 122 -14.49 15.59 1.58
N LEU A 123 -15.76 15.84 1.24
CA LEU A 123 -16.90 15.35 2.04
C LEU A 123 -16.97 13.82 2.17
N ASP A 124 -16.41 13.12 1.19
CA ASP A 124 -16.37 11.65 1.10
C ASP A 124 -14.97 11.08 1.40
N GLU A 125 -14.06 11.90 1.91
CA GLU A 125 -12.73 11.49 2.33
C GLU A 125 -12.73 11.07 3.81
N GLN A 126 -12.33 9.83 4.05
CA GLN A 126 -12.29 9.23 5.38
C GLN A 126 -10.84 9.15 5.85
N ILE A 127 -10.57 9.68 7.04
CA ILE A 127 -9.28 9.51 7.70
C ILE A 127 -9.16 8.05 8.15
N LEU A 128 -8.09 7.38 7.73
CA LEU A 128 -7.86 5.98 8.05
C LEU A 128 -6.80 5.83 9.15
N PHE A 129 -5.70 6.57 9.03
CA PHE A 129 -4.55 6.43 9.91
C PHE A 129 -3.74 7.72 9.99
N PHE A 130 -3.22 8.03 11.16
CA PHE A 130 -2.24 9.10 11.37
C PHE A 130 -1.05 8.58 12.16
N LYS A 131 0.13 9.02 11.78
CA LYS A 131 1.34 8.78 12.55
C LYS A 131 2.15 10.06 12.69
N ASP A 132 2.29 10.52 13.92
CA ASP A 132 3.16 11.63 14.32
C ASP A 132 4.59 11.11 14.44
N SER A 133 5.54 11.76 13.76
CA SER A 133 6.97 11.41 13.85
C SER A 133 7.70 12.23 14.92
N GLY A 134 6.98 13.12 15.62
CA GLY A 134 7.56 14.04 16.59
C GLY A 134 8.32 15.20 15.94
N ILE A 135 9.11 15.88 16.77
CA ILE A 135 9.97 17.01 16.36
C ILE A 135 11.34 16.44 15.97
N ILE A 136 11.61 16.36 14.67
CA ILE A 136 12.99 16.16 14.18
C ILE A 136 13.71 17.52 14.16
N ALA A 137 15.04 17.53 14.01
CA ALA A 137 15.85 18.76 13.97
C ALA A 137 15.34 19.82 12.97
N THR A 138 14.52 19.40 12.01
CA THR A 138 13.93 20.24 10.97
C THR A 138 12.49 20.69 11.29
N GLY A 139 11.73 20.04 12.19
CA GLY A 139 10.37 20.43 12.60
C GLY A 139 9.45 19.24 12.93
N LYS A 140 8.13 19.47 13.13
CA LYS A 140 7.14 18.39 13.28
C LYS A 140 6.99 17.62 11.97
N SER A 141 7.05 16.29 12.02
CA SER A 141 6.87 15.43 10.85
C SER A 141 5.79 14.39 11.10
N GLY A 142 5.17 13.86 10.05
CA GLY A 142 4.12 12.85 10.19
C GLY A 142 3.42 12.55 8.87
N VAL A 143 2.62 11.49 8.87
CA VAL A 143 1.80 11.10 7.72
C VAL A 143 0.37 10.83 8.17
N LEU A 144 -0.59 11.47 7.51
CA LEU A 144 -2.02 11.18 7.64
C LEU A 144 -2.48 10.55 6.33
N ILE A 145 -3.03 9.35 6.43
CA ILE A 145 -3.53 8.54 5.33
C ILE A 145 -5.06 8.59 5.38
N THR A 146 -5.65 8.96 4.25
CA THR A 146 -7.09 8.83 4.01
C THR A 146 -7.33 7.80 2.91
N ASN A 147 -8.59 7.48 2.63
CA ASN A 147 -8.95 6.66 1.48
C ASN A 147 -8.64 7.32 0.11
N LYS A 148 -8.24 8.60 0.08
CA LYS A 148 -8.03 9.36 -1.18
C LYS A 148 -6.73 10.12 -1.27
N THR A 149 -6.10 10.47 -0.15
CA THR A 149 -4.97 11.40 -0.11
C THR A 149 -4.00 11.02 1.01
N LEU A 150 -2.72 11.15 0.72
CA LEU A 150 -1.66 11.22 1.73
C LEU A 150 -1.40 12.68 2.06
N TYR A 151 -1.51 13.04 3.33
CA TYR A 151 -1.07 14.32 3.85
C TYR A 151 0.24 14.13 4.60
N ILE A 152 1.31 14.70 4.05
CA ILE A 152 2.68 14.57 4.56
C ILE A 152 3.02 15.86 5.30
N PHE A 153 3.20 15.74 6.61
CA PHE A 153 3.53 16.84 7.49
C PHE A 153 5.05 17.00 7.51
N SER A 154 5.51 18.22 7.21
CA SER A 154 6.92 18.59 7.29
C SER A 154 7.05 20.03 7.82
N LYS A 155 7.52 20.14 9.06
CA LYS A 155 7.67 21.39 9.81
C LYS A 155 6.34 22.12 10.03
N LYS A 156 6.08 23.12 9.18
CA LYS A 156 4.89 23.98 9.16
C LYS A 156 4.04 23.75 7.91
N ASN A 157 4.52 22.90 7.00
CA ASN A 157 3.89 22.64 5.73
C ASN A 157 3.19 21.28 5.77
N VAL A 158 2.07 21.20 5.08
CA VAL A 158 1.40 19.95 4.76
C VAL A 158 1.43 19.81 3.24
N ARG A 159 2.10 18.77 2.76
CA ARG A 159 2.06 18.38 1.35
C ARG A 159 0.95 17.36 1.17
N LYS A 160 0.33 17.36 -0.02
CA LYS A 160 -0.71 16.40 -0.38
C LYS A 160 -0.27 15.59 -1.57
N LEU A 161 -0.66 14.33 -1.57
CA LEU A 161 -0.58 13.45 -2.73
C LEU A 161 -1.85 12.62 -2.81
N ALA A 162 -2.65 12.80 -3.87
CA ALA A 162 -3.80 11.93 -4.07
C ALA A 162 -3.32 10.49 -4.29
N ILE A 163 -4.01 9.51 -3.70
CA ILE A 163 -3.79 8.08 -3.93
C ILE A 163 -3.85 7.78 -5.43
N ALA A 164 -4.79 8.41 -6.13
CA ALA A 164 -4.91 8.37 -7.58
C ALA A 164 -3.60 8.71 -8.31
N ASP A 165 -2.82 9.66 -7.79
CA ASP A 165 -1.64 10.19 -8.46
C ASP A 165 -0.35 9.42 -8.12
N ILE A 166 -0.43 8.36 -7.31
CA ILE A 166 0.74 7.53 -6.97
C ILE A 166 1.06 6.60 -8.15
N TYR A 167 2.23 6.81 -8.78
CA TYR A 167 2.72 5.98 -9.88
C TYR A 167 4.13 5.44 -9.65
N SER A 168 4.89 6.03 -8.74
CA SER A 168 6.14 5.43 -8.29
C SER A 168 6.40 5.61 -6.81
N ILE A 169 7.15 4.65 -6.28
CA ILE A 169 7.66 4.62 -4.93
C ILE A 169 9.16 4.45 -5.00
N HIS A 170 9.87 5.25 -4.22
CA HIS A 170 11.32 5.21 -4.13
C HIS A 170 11.71 4.91 -2.69
N ALA A 171 12.33 3.76 -2.48
CA ALA A 171 12.88 3.37 -1.19
C ALA A 171 14.35 3.82 -1.12
N LEU A 172 14.61 4.86 -0.34
CA LEU A 172 15.95 5.37 -0.05
C LEU A 172 16.47 4.70 1.22
N ALA A 173 17.69 4.17 1.15
CA ALA A 173 18.36 3.63 2.32
C ALA A 173 19.42 4.62 2.80
N LEU A 174 19.28 5.16 4.01
CA LEU A 174 20.32 6.00 4.60
C LEU A 174 21.40 5.15 5.29
N VAL A 175 22.63 5.65 5.30
CA VAL A 175 23.81 5.02 5.91
C VAL A 175 23.62 4.73 7.42
N LEU A 176 22.73 5.47 8.08
CA LEU A 176 22.45 5.35 9.52
C LEU A 176 21.28 4.40 9.85
N GLY A 177 20.94 3.47 8.95
CA GLY A 177 19.96 2.41 9.23
C GLY A 177 18.49 2.83 9.14
N ASN A 178 18.19 4.07 8.77
CA ASN A 178 16.82 4.55 8.58
C ASN A 178 16.38 4.43 7.11
N GLY A 179 15.29 3.70 6.85
CA GLY A 179 14.67 3.59 5.53
C GLY A 179 13.69 4.74 5.28
N LYS A 180 13.82 5.45 4.17
CA LYS A 180 12.90 6.54 3.77
C LYS A 180 12.18 6.16 2.50
N TRP A 181 10.92 6.55 2.40
CA TRP A 181 10.10 6.28 1.22
C TRP A 181 9.60 7.61 0.67
N TYR A 182 9.74 7.83 -0.63
CA TYR A 182 9.17 9.01 -1.27
C TYR A 182 8.47 8.64 -2.57
N PHE A 183 7.45 9.41 -2.91
CA PHE A 183 6.57 9.10 -4.04
C PHE A 183 6.91 9.92 -5.27
N ASN A 184 6.67 9.35 -6.45
CA ASN A 184 6.71 10.06 -7.73
C ASN A 184 8.03 10.81 -8.00
N ALA A 185 9.15 10.23 -7.54
CA ALA A 185 10.47 10.84 -7.56
C ALA A 185 10.58 12.23 -6.89
N ASN A 186 9.63 12.60 -6.02
CA ASN A 186 9.58 13.91 -5.38
C ASN A 186 9.96 13.81 -3.89
N LYS A 187 11.13 14.35 -3.53
CA LYS A 187 11.62 14.37 -2.13
C LYS A 187 10.75 15.20 -1.18
N ASP A 188 9.90 16.09 -1.67
CA ASP A 188 8.92 16.80 -0.83
C ASP A 188 7.76 15.88 -0.39
N LEU A 189 7.59 14.74 -1.06
CA LEU A 189 6.61 13.70 -0.74
C LEU A 189 7.28 12.53 -0.02
N GLU A 190 8.25 12.83 0.84
CA GLU A 190 8.96 11.85 1.65
C GLU A 190 8.21 11.54 2.94
N ILE A 191 8.08 10.25 3.23
CA ILE A 191 7.79 9.70 4.55
C ILE A 191 9.15 9.30 5.14
N ASP A 192 9.62 10.07 6.15
CA ASP A 192 10.84 9.74 6.90
C ASP A 192 10.68 8.37 7.58
N ASN A 193 11.71 7.73 8.13
CA ASN A 193 11.62 6.37 8.72
C ASN A 193 10.68 6.27 9.94
N ILE A 194 9.99 7.36 10.29
CA ILE A 194 8.95 7.47 11.30
C ILE A 194 9.26 6.75 12.63
N ALA A 195 10.52 6.54 13.01
CA ALA A 195 10.90 5.70 14.16
C ALA A 195 10.16 4.34 14.22
N CYS A 196 9.75 3.81 13.06
CA CYS A 196 9.07 2.53 12.92
C CYS A 196 10.09 1.41 12.74
N SER A 197 9.77 0.22 13.23
CA SER A 197 10.42 -1.01 12.78
C SER A 197 10.16 -1.25 11.28
N PRO A 198 11.00 -2.05 10.59
CA PRO A 198 10.76 -2.41 9.19
C PRO A 198 9.37 -3.01 8.93
N THR A 199 8.86 -3.85 9.84
CA THR A 199 7.54 -4.49 9.74
C THR A 199 6.41 -3.46 9.80
N GLU A 200 6.48 -2.53 10.76
CA GLU A 200 5.50 -1.44 10.88
C GLU A 200 5.51 -0.53 9.66
N HIS A 201 6.70 -0.16 9.17
CA HIS A 201 6.83 0.66 7.98
C HIS A 201 6.30 -0.08 6.73
N GLY A 202 6.58 -1.39 6.61
CA GLY A 202 6.05 -2.25 5.56
C GLY A 202 4.53 -2.30 5.55
N LEU A 203 3.89 -2.44 6.72
CA LEU A 203 2.43 -2.43 6.87
C LEU A 203 1.82 -1.07 6.45
N ILE A 204 2.41 0.05 6.88
CA ILE A 204 1.96 1.39 6.47
C ILE A 204 2.02 1.54 4.95
N MET A 205 3.13 1.09 4.33
CA MET A 205 3.28 1.14 2.88
C MET A 205 2.35 0.16 2.15
N ALA A 206 2.00 -0.98 2.76
CA ALA A 206 1.06 -1.95 2.21
C ALA A 206 -0.33 -1.33 2.12
N LEU A 207 -0.79 -0.67 3.18
CA LEU A 207 -2.03 0.12 3.17
C LEU A 207 -2.05 1.11 2.00
N VAL A 208 -0.98 1.90 1.82
CA VAL A 208 -0.90 2.88 0.72
C VAL A 208 -1.00 2.19 -0.64
N CYS A 209 -0.26 1.11 -0.86
CA CYS A 209 -0.27 0.41 -2.14
C CYS A 209 -1.64 -0.25 -2.42
N LEU A 210 -2.30 -0.80 -1.41
CA LEU A 210 -3.62 -1.41 -1.53
C LEU A 210 -4.70 -0.36 -1.82
N LEU A 211 -4.62 0.84 -1.21
CA LEU A 211 -5.50 1.96 -1.57
C LEU A 211 -5.33 2.37 -3.05
N VAL A 212 -4.08 2.36 -3.55
CA VAL A 212 -3.82 2.60 -4.99
C VAL A 212 -4.47 1.51 -5.83
N ARG A 213 -4.39 0.24 -5.41
CA ARG A 213 -5.05 -0.89 -6.11
C ARG A 213 -6.57 -0.73 -6.12
N GLU A 214 -7.19 -0.37 -5.01
CA GLU A 214 -8.65 -0.14 -4.94
C GLU A 214 -9.08 1.00 -5.86
N TYR A 215 -8.28 2.06 -5.95
CA TYR A 215 -8.58 3.20 -6.82
C TYR A 215 -8.34 2.90 -8.31
N ARG A 216 -7.19 2.29 -8.66
CA ARG A 216 -6.75 2.06 -10.05
C ARG A 216 -7.26 0.75 -10.65
N GLY A 217 -7.67 -0.21 -9.82
CA GLY A 217 -8.06 -1.55 -10.20
C GLY A 217 -6.86 -2.50 -10.43
N TYR A 218 -7.18 -3.77 -10.62
CA TYR A 218 -6.19 -4.81 -10.94
C TYR A 218 -5.51 -4.55 -12.29
N GLY A 219 -4.22 -4.88 -12.37
CA GLY A 219 -3.38 -4.71 -13.57
C GLY A 219 -2.58 -3.39 -13.60
N TYR A 220 -2.93 -2.40 -12.76
CA TYR A 220 -2.05 -1.26 -12.54
C TYR A 220 -0.86 -1.66 -11.66
N LYS A 221 0.37 -1.34 -12.12
CA LYS A 221 1.60 -1.56 -11.36
C LYS A 221 2.23 -0.25 -10.93
N ILE A 222 2.49 -0.10 -9.64
CA ILE A 222 3.27 0.99 -9.05
C ILE A 222 4.74 0.69 -9.32
N LYS A 223 5.47 1.63 -9.94
CA LYS A 223 6.90 1.43 -10.19
C LYS A 223 7.69 1.60 -8.91
N VAL A 224 8.50 0.62 -8.57
CA VAL A 224 9.34 0.67 -7.38
C VAL A 224 10.78 0.84 -7.80
N TYR A 225 11.41 1.87 -7.24
CA TYR A 225 12.79 2.21 -7.48
C TYR A 225 13.57 2.19 -6.19
N LYS A 226 14.86 1.92 -6.33
CA LYS A 226 15.84 2.28 -5.32
C LYS A 226 16.06 3.80 -5.38
N GLY A 227 15.93 4.47 -4.24
CA GLY A 227 16.29 5.88 -4.12
C GLY A 227 17.80 6.06 -4.21
N VAL A 228 18.25 7.09 -4.93
CA VAL A 228 19.66 7.51 -5.00
C VAL A 228 19.78 8.82 -4.23
N LEU A 229 20.78 8.94 -3.35
CA LEU A 229 21.02 10.14 -2.54
C LEU A 229 21.24 11.38 -3.43
#